data_AF-A0A355SBS2-F1
#
_entry.id   AF-A0A355SBS2-F1
#
_cell.length_a   1.000
_cell.length_b   1.000
_cell.length_c   1.000
_cell.angle_alpha   90.00
_cell.angle_beta   90.00
_cell.angle_gamma   90.00
#
_symmetry.space_group_name_H-M   'P 1'
#
loop_
_entity.id
_entity.type
_entity.pdbx_description
1 polymer ?
#
loop_
_entity_poly.entity_id
_entity_poly.type
_entity_poly.pdbx_seq_one_letter_code
_entity_poly.pdbx_strand_id
1 'polypeptide(L)'
;GVNGDKRIVLLNDTVATLLGGMAAYPDREFDGFIGFILGTGTNTCYSEENKNILKVSALAKSEGSMLINVESGGYGKAKRGIIDCEFDNGTVNPGEYSFEKMISGRYQGGVVLAVLKKAAEEGLFSHKFADSIKSVDELTCEEISNFLYYPYSKNSLSMCCGDGTDDRILLYHICDAMIERAAKLVAINLASIMLKTGRGKNPCKPVCIAAEGSTFYKLKLFRYKLDYYIKEFLNDKKGLYCEFVKAENATLVGAAIAGLIN
;
A
#
# COMPACT_ATOMS: atom_id res chain seq x y z
N GLY A 1 33.17 23.07 15.08
CA GLY A 1 32.81 21.84 14.36
C GLY A 1 33.10 20.64 15.24
N VAL A 2 32.33 19.56 15.13
CA VAL A 2 32.61 18.32 15.88
C VAL A 2 33.84 17.65 15.26
N ASN A 3 34.93 17.53 16.02
CA ASN A 3 36.27 17.10 15.57
C ASN A 3 36.57 15.63 15.93
N GLY A 4 35.71 14.68 15.55
CA GLY A 4 35.91 13.25 15.80
C GLY A 4 35.42 12.37 14.65
N ASP A 5 35.81 11.09 14.65
CA ASP A 5 35.36 10.10 13.66
C ASP A 5 33.83 9.99 13.66
N LYS A 6 33.24 10.23 12.50
CA LYS A 6 31.78 10.18 12.32
C LYS A 6 31.39 8.85 11.72
N ARG A 7 30.52 8.12 12.41
CA ARG A 7 29.77 7.02 11.82
C ARG A 7 28.54 7.56 11.12
N ILE A 8 28.37 7.20 9.85
CA ILE A 8 27.25 7.64 9.03
C ILE A 8 26.49 6.40 8.58
N VAL A 9 25.18 6.42 8.80
CA VAL A 9 24.26 5.37 8.34
C VAL A 9 23.29 6.02 7.37
N LEU A 10 23.17 5.41 6.19
CA LEU A 10 22.20 5.80 5.17
C LEU A 10 21.14 4.70 5.08
N LEU A 11 19.87 5.09 5.18
CA LEU A 11 18.75 4.16 5.13
C LEU A 11 17.56 4.77 4.39
N ASN A 12 16.73 3.89 3.84
CA ASN A 12 15.44 4.24 3.24
C ASN A 12 14.37 4.46 4.33
N ASP A 13 13.37 5.29 4.03
CA ASP A 13 12.24 5.63 4.92
C ASP A 13 11.46 4.40 5.40
N THR A 14 11.26 3.41 4.53
CA THR A 14 10.56 2.15 4.84
C THR A 14 11.38 1.30 5.81
N VAL A 15 12.71 1.29 5.66
CA VAL A 15 13.64 0.63 6.59
C VAL A 15 13.61 1.33 7.95
N ALA A 16 13.62 2.66 7.97
CA ALA A 16 13.49 3.42 9.20
C ALA A 16 12.14 3.16 9.88
N THR A 17 11.04 3.09 9.11
CA THR A 17 9.70 2.75 9.63
C THR A 17 9.68 1.38 10.30
N LEU A 18 10.30 0.37 9.69
CA LEU A 18 10.44 -0.96 10.29
C LEU A 18 11.17 -0.88 11.64
N LEU A 19 12.33 -0.22 11.69
CA LEU A 19 13.12 -0.07 12.91
C LEU A 19 12.37 0.69 14.01
N GLY A 20 11.63 1.74 13.66
CA GLY A 20 10.77 2.47 14.60
C GLY A 20 9.64 1.58 15.13
N GLY A 21 9.03 0.77 14.27
CA GLY A 21 8.00 -0.20 14.66
C GLY A 21 8.52 -1.28 15.62
N MET A 22 9.76 -1.75 15.42
CA MET A 22 10.41 -2.69 16.34
C MET A 22 10.55 -2.12 17.75
N ALA A 23 10.86 -0.82 17.87
CA ALA A 23 11.10 -0.19 19.15
C ALA A 23 9.81 0.28 19.87
N ALA A 24 8.71 0.47 19.14
CA ALA A 24 7.47 1.02 19.69
C ALA A 24 6.72 0.05 20.62
N TYR A 25 7.03 -1.25 20.59
CA TYR A 25 6.30 -2.28 21.34
C TYR A 25 7.25 -3.27 22.04
N PRO A 26 8.04 -2.82 23.04
CA PRO A 26 9.06 -3.65 23.68
C PRO A 26 8.50 -4.86 24.44
N ASP A 27 7.26 -4.77 24.94
CA ASP A 27 6.59 -5.85 25.67
C ASP A 27 5.87 -6.85 24.74
N ARG A 28 5.90 -6.62 23.43
CA ARG A 28 5.24 -7.46 22.44
C ARG A 28 6.26 -8.30 21.69
N GLU A 29 6.16 -9.61 21.86
CA GLU A 29 6.99 -10.55 21.09
C GLU A 29 6.47 -10.71 19.67
N PHE A 30 7.36 -10.57 18.68
CA PHE A 30 7.08 -10.80 17.27
C PHE A 30 8.08 -11.80 16.68
N ASP A 31 7.64 -12.59 15.71
CA ASP A 31 8.49 -13.61 15.06
C ASP A 31 9.04 -13.18 13.68
N GLY A 32 8.67 -11.97 13.24
CA GLY A 32 9.14 -11.33 12.01
C GLY A 32 8.76 -9.86 11.96
N PHE A 33 9.42 -9.10 11.09
CA PHE A 33 9.20 -7.66 10.95
C PHE A 33 9.10 -7.26 9.47
N ILE A 34 8.09 -6.45 9.17
CA ILE A 34 7.82 -5.85 7.87
C ILE A 34 7.61 -4.35 8.08
N GLY A 35 8.32 -3.53 7.31
CA GLY A 35 8.03 -2.11 7.16
C GLY A 35 7.17 -1.95 5.92
N PHE A 36 6.07 -1.21 6.02
CA PHE A 36 5.14 -1.03 4.92
C PHE A 36 4.71 0.43 4.82
N ILE A 37 4.91 1.04 3.66
CA ILE A 37 4.44 2.39 3.36
C ILE A 37 3.37 2.30 2.29
N LEU A 38 2.22 2.94 2.56
CA LEU A 38 1.16 3.16 1.57
C LEU A 38 0.55 4.55 1.79
N GLY A 39 1.10 5.52 1.06
CA GLY A 39 0.71 6.92 1.06
C GLY A 39 0.59 7.42 -0.38
N THR A 40 1.33 8.48 -0.71
CA THR A 40 1.50 8.95 -2.10
C THR A 40 2.12 7.86 -2.98
N GLY A 41 3.17 7.20 -2.49
CA GLY A 41 3.77 6.01 -3.10
C GLY A 41 3.55 4.76 -2.25
N THR A 42 4.23 3.67 -2.61
CA THR A 42 4.24 2.45 -1.81
C THR A 42 5.59 1.76 -1.82
N ASN A 43 5.99 1.27 -0.66
CA ASN A 43 7.18 0.44 -0.55
C ASN A 43 7.06 -0.53 0.62
N THR A 44 7.87 -1.57 0.59
CA THR A 44 7.91 -2.59 1.64
C THR A 44 9.36 -2.99 1.90
N CYS A 45 9.68 -3.25 3.16
CA CYS A 45 10.93 -3.86 3.55
C CYS A 45 10.68 -4.96 4.58
N TYR A 46 11.61 -5.88 4.73
CA TYR A 46 11.52 -6.98 5.69
C TYR A 46 12.89 -7.47 6.12
N SER A 47 12.95 -8.21 7.22
CA SER A 47 14.17 -8.90 7.65
C SER A 47 14.34 -10.25 6.94
N GLU A 48 15.44 -10.40 6.19
CA GLU A 48 15.78 -11.63 5.46
C GLU A 48 17.01 -12.30 6.10
N GLU A 49 17.02 -13.63 6.13
CA GLU A 49 18.17 -14.39 6.61
C GLU A 49 19.33 -14.23 5.62
N ASN A 50 20.53 -13.96 6.15
CA ASN A 50 21.73 -13.67 5.36
C ASN A 50 22.02 -14.74 4.30
N LYS A 51 21.81 -16.02 4.65
CA LYS A 51 21.96 -17.19 3.75
C LYS A 51 21.10 -17.12 2.47
N ASN A 52 19.99 -16.38 2.48
CA ASN A 52 19.09 -16.22 1.35
C ASN A 52 19.51 -15.07 0.41
N ILE A 53 20.48 -14.24 0.81
CA ILE A 53 20.94 -13.06 0.06
C ILE A 53 22.11 -13.46 -0.85
N LEU A 54 21.80 -14.27 -1.85
CA LEU A 54 22.80 -14.89 -2.74
C LEU A 54 23.58 -13.88 -3.60
N LYS A 55 23.06 -12.66 -3.78
CA LYS A 55 23.72 -11.59 -4.54
C LYS A 55 25.00 -11.06 -3.87
N VAL A 56 25.18 -11.30 -2.56
CA VAL A 56 26.39 -10.91 -1.82
C VAL A 56 26.97 -12.16 -1.15
N SER A 57 27.92 -12.81 -1.80
CA SER A 57 28.47 -14.11 -1.37
C SER A 57 29.06 -14.13 0.05
N ALA A 58 29.56 -12.98 0.54
CA ALA A 58 30.06 -12.86 1.91
C ALA A 58 28.93 -12.92 2.95
N LEU A 59 27.81 -12.24 2.68
CA LEU A 59 26.63 -12.27 3.55
C LEU A 59 26.00 -13.67 3.54
N ALA A 60 25.90 -14.32 2.38
CA ALA A 60 25.32 -15.66 2.29
C ALA A 60 26.04 -16.72 3.16
N LYS A 61 27.28 -16.46 3.57
CA LYS A 61 28.08 -17.32 4.45
C LYS A 61 28.08 -16.89 5.92
N SER A 62 27.54 -15.71 6.25
CA SER A 62 27.46 -15.23 7.62
C SER A 62 26.11 -15.57 8.25
N GLU A 63 26.11 -15.84 9.54
CA GLU A 63 24.88 -15.95 10.32
C GLU A 63 24.21 -14.57 10.46
N GLY A 64 22.93 -14.55 10.85
CA GLY A 64 22.15 -13.34 11.07
C GLY A 64 21.21 -12.99 9.93
N SER A 65 20.75 -11.74 9.94
CA SER A 65 19.75 -11.22 9.02
C SER A 65 20.07 -9.81 8.56
N MET A 66 19.53 -9.41 7.42
CA MET A 66 19.63 -8.07 6.86
C MET A 66 18.25 -7.58 6.41
N LEU A 67 18.00 -6.29 6.64
CA LEU A 67 16.80 -5.65 6.13
C LEU A 67 16.90 -5.47 4.61
N ILE A 68 15.92 -6.00 3.89
CA ILE A 68 15.78 -5.86 2.44
C ILE A 68 14.73 -4.82 2.15
N ASN A 69 15.15 -3.69 1.59
CA ASN A 69 14.23 -2.78 0.89
C ASN A 69 13.83 -3.44 -0.45
N VAL A 70 12.54 -3.69 -0.64
CA VAL A 70 12.02 -4.44 -1.80
C VAL A 70 11.81 -3.55 -3.01
N GLU A 71 11.57 -2.25 -2.82
CA GLU A 71 11.07 -1.35 -3.87
C GLU A 71 9.80 -1.93 -4.52
N SER A 72 8.84 -2.33 -3.68
CA SER A 72 7.68 -3.14 -4.08
C SER A 72 6.78 -2.46 -5.11
N GLY A 73 6.82 -1.12 -5.20
CA GLY A 73 6.11 -0.37 -6.23
C GLY A 73 6.46 -0.80 -7.66
N GLY A 74 7.67 -1.32 -7.89
CA GLY A 74 8.15 -1.82 -9.19
C GLY A 74 7.67 -3.22 -9.57
N TYR A 75 6.82 -3.89 -8.78
CA TYR A 75 6.42 -5.27 -9.04
C TYR A 75 5.57 -5.45 -10.32
N GLY A 76 6.23 -5.80 -11.43
CA GLY A 76 5.60 -5.89 -12.76
C GLY A 76 4.83 -7.17 -13.08
N LYS A 77 4.60 -8.09 -12.12
CA LYS A 77 3.90 -9.37 -12.38
C LYS A 77 2.47 -9.41 -11.84
N ALA A 78 1.99 -8.34 -11.20
CA ALA A 78 0.59 -8.24 -10.81
C ALA A 78 -0.31 -8.19 -12.06
N LYS A 79 -1.48 -8.83 -11.99
CA LYS A 79 -2.45 -8.80 -13.09
C LYS A 79 -2.96 -7.38 -13.29
N ARG A 80 -2.95 -6.92 -14.54
CA ARG A 80 -3.39 -5.59 -14.96
C ARG A 80 -4.51 -5.73 -15.99
N GLY A 81 -5.54 -4.89 -15.87
CA GLY A 81 -6.58 -4.76 -16.88
C GLY A 81 -6.15 -3.84 -18.02
N ILE A 82 -6.96 -3.78 -19.09
CA ILE A 82 -6.74 -2.88 -20.23
C ILE A 82 -6.65 -1.42 -19.76
N ILE A 83 -7.56 -1.01 -18.86
CA ILE A 83 -7.60 0.35 -18.30
C ILE A 83 -6.33 0.67 -17.49
N ASP A 84 -5.77 -0.31 -16.75
CA ASP A 84 -4.48 -0.11 -16.05
C ASP A 84 -3.32 0.10 -17.03
N CYS A 85 -3.35 -0.57 -18.17
CA CYS A 85 -2.34 -0.42 -19.24
C CYS A 85 -2.47 0.93 -19.95
N GLU A 86 -3.68 1.33 -20.32
CA GLU A 86 -3.95 2.62 -20.93
C GLU A 86 -3.58 3.77 -20.00
N PHE A 87 -3.97 3.69 -18.72
CA PHE A 87 -3.62 4.68 -17.72
C PHE A 87 -2.11 4.82 -17.53
N ASP A 88 -1.40 3.70 -17.36
CA ASP A 88 0.07 3.67 -17.21
C ASP A 88 0.80 4.32 -18.39
N ASN A 89 0.36 4.03 -19.62
CA ASN A 89 0.91 4.62 -20.84
C ASN A 89 0.76 6.14 -20.90
N GLY A 90 -0.25 6.70 -20.24
CA GLY A 90 -0.47 8.14 -20.11
C GLY A 90 0.29 8.81 -18.95
N THR A 91 1.00 8.05 -18.13
CA THR A 91 1.78 8.62 -17.00
C THR A 91 3.15 9.14 -17.43
N VAL A 92 3.82 9.90 -16.55
CA VAL A 92 5.17 10.43 -16.79
C VAL A 92 6.23 9.34 -17.00
N ASN A 93 6.06 8.18 -16.35
CA ASN A 93 7.02 7.06 -16.39
C ASN A 93 6.33 5.76 -16.84
N PRO A 94 5.88 5.61 -18.09
CA PRO A 94 5.17 4.41 -18.56
C PRO A 94 5.96 3.12 -18.31
N GLY A 95 5.29 2.07 -17.83
CA GLY A 95 5.90 0.77 -17.56
C GLY A 95 6.69 0.68 -16.25
N GLU A 96 7.06 1.81 -15.65
CA GLU A 96 7.69 1.86 -14.33
C GLU A 96 6.66 1.92 -13.20
N TYR A 97 7.03 1.41 -12.02
CA TYR A 97 6.21 1.45 -10.81
C TYR A 97 4.76 0.96 -11.02
N SER A 98 4.57 -0.04 -11.88
CA SER A 98 3.25 -0.50 -12.30
C SER A 98 2.39 -1.03 -11.14
N PHE A 99 3.01 -1.61 -10.11
CA PHE A 99 2.29 -2.02 -8.90
C PHE A 99 1.84 -0.81 -8.08
N GLU A 100 2.71 0.18 -7.90
CA GLU A 100 2.39 1.44 -7.21
C GLU A 100 1.19 2.13 -7.85
N LYS A 101 1.16 2.21 -9.19
CA LYS A 101 0.07 2.84 -9.95
C LYS A 101 -1.30 2.23 -9.70
N MET A 102 -1.35 0.97 -9.25
CA MET A 102 -2.62 0.28 -8.97
C MET A 102 -3.14 0.48 -7.55
N ILE A 103 -2.31 0.95 -6.61
CA ILE A 103 -2.65 0.95 -5.17
C ILE A 103 -2.34 2.25 -4.42
N SER A 104 -1.43 3.09 -4.90
CA SER A 104 -0.97 4.25 -4.14
C SER A 104 -1.91 5.45 -4.29
N GLY A 105 -1.88 6.33 -3.29
CA GLY A 105 -2.73 7.51 -3.25
C GLY A 105 -2.49 8.49 -4.41
N ARG A 106 -1.28 8.51 -4.97
CA ARG A 106 -0.95 9.34 -6.14
C ARG A 106 -1.74 8.94 -7.38
N TYR A 107 -1.93 7.64 -7.58
CA TYR A 107 -2.49 7.10 -8.83
C TYR A 107 -3.91 6.58 -8.69
N GLN A 108 -4.37 6.27 -7.47
CA GLN A 108 -5.70 5.73 -7.21
C GLN A 108 -6.82 6.61 -7.80
N GLY A 109 -6.67 7.93 -7.69
CA GLY A 109 -7.58 8.90 -8.29
C GLY A 109 -7.66 8.80 -9.81
N GLY A 110 -6.51 8.86 -10.48
CA GLY A 110 -6.43 8.78 -11.94
C GLY A 110 -6.91 7.45 -12.51
N VAL A 111 -6.57 6.31 -11.90
CA VAL A 111 -7.04 5.00 -12.38
C VAL A 111 -8.56 4.83 -12.18
N VAL A 112 -9.12 5.33 -11.07
CA VAL A 112 -10.58 5.33 -10.87
C VAL A 112 -11.27 6.24 -11.88
N LEU A 113 -10.73 7.43 -12.15
CA LEU A 113 -11.27 8.33 -13.17
C LEU A 113 -11.29 7.67 -14.56
N ALA A 114 -10.22 6.96 -14.93
CA ALA A 114 -10.16 6.21 -16.18
C ALA A 114 -11.24 5.12 -16.25
N VAL A 115 -11.46 4.39 -15.15
CA VAL A 115 -12.56 3.40 -15.06
C VAL A 115 -13.93 4.06 -15.20
N LEU A 116 -14.16 5.20 -14.54
CA LEU A 116 -15.44 5.91 -14.58
C LEU A 116 -15.73 6.47 -15.98
N LYS A 117 -14.74 7.05 -16.66
CA LYS A 117 -14.87 7.52 -18.05
C LYS A 117 -15.22 6.37 -18.98
N LYS A 118 -14.54 5.22 -18.85
CA LYS A 118 -14.83 4.04 -19.67
C LYS A 118 -16.24 3.49 -19.42
N ALA A 119 -16.64 3.39 -18.15
CA ALA A 119 -17.98 2.94 -17.79
C ALA A 119 -19.08 3.89 -18.31
N ALA A 120 -18.82 5.19 -18.32
CA ALA A 120 -19.73 6.18 -18.92
C ALA A 120 -19.81 6.05 -20.45
N GLU A 121 -18.69 5.81 -21.14
CA GLU A 121 -18.66 5.54 -22.59
C GLU A 121 -19.43 4.26 -22.96
N GLU A 122 -19.40 3.25 -22.10
CA GLU A 122 -20.13 1.99 -22.26
C GLU A 122 -21.62 2.10 -21.87
N GLY A 123 -22.09 3.27 -21.46
CA GLY A 123 -23.51 3.55 -21.17
C GLY A 123 -24.00 3.01 -19.83
N LEU A 124 -23.09 2.72 -18.87
CA LEU A 124 -23.51 2.28 -17.53
C LEU A 124 -24.16 3.42 -16.72
N PHE A 125 -23.79 4.66 -17.02
CA PHE A 125 -24.27 5.86 -16.33
C PHE A 125 -25.29 6.65 -17.16
N SER A 126 -26.05 7.52 -16.50
CA SER A 126 -26.94 8.47 -17.18
C SER A 126 -26.15 9.44 -18.08
N HIS A 127 -26.85 10.04 -19.06
CA HIS A 127 -26.26 11.05 -19.94
C HIS A 127 -25.66 12.23 -19.16
N LYS A 128 -26.32 12.71 -18.09
CA LYS A 128 -25.82 13.81 -17.25
C LYS A 128 -24.47 13.44 -16.61
N PHE A 129 -24.35 12.23 -16.07
CA PHE A 129 -23.09 11.77 -15.50
C PHE A 129 -22.02 11.59 -16.56
N ALA A 130 -22.36 10.97 -17.68
CA ALA A 130 -21.42 10.72 -18.77
C ALA A 130 -20.85 12.02 -19.35
N ASP A 131 -21.65 13.08 -19.45
CA ASP A 131 -21.17 14.39 -19.91
C ASP A 131 -20.33 15.09 -18.83
N SER A 132 -20.75 15.01 -17.56
CA SER A 132 -20.03 15.65 -16.44
C SER A 132 -18.65 15.02 -16.20
N ILE A 133 -18.55 13.68 -16.21
CA ILE A 133 -17.29 12.98 -15.90
C ILE A 133 -16.23 13.16 -17.00
N LYS A 134 -16.64 13.40 -18.25
CA LYS A 134 -15.71 13.71 -19.35
C LYS A 134 -14.92 14.99 -19.07
N SER A 135 -15.55 15.98 -18.44
CA SER A 135 -14.94 17.28 -18.09
C SER A 135 -14.09 17.24 -16.83
N VAL A 136 -14.01 16.10 -16.13
CA VAL A 136 -13.10 15.95 -14.98
C VAL A 136 -11.71 15.60 -15.49
N ASP A 137 -10.75 16.50 -15.31
CA ASP A 137 -9.36 16.31 -15.75
C ASP A 137 -8.55 15.49 -14.76
N GLU A 138 -8.72 15.76 -13.47
CA GLU A 138 -8.01 15.11 -12.38
C GLU A 138 -9.00 14.71 -11.28
N LEU A 139 -8.71 13.57 -10.64
CA LEU A 139 -9.41 13.08 -9.48
C LEU A 139 -8.37 12.64 -8.47
N THR A 140 -8.55 13.01 -7.20
CA THR A 140 -7.65 12.64 -6.11
C THR A 140 -8.18 11.44 -5.32
N CYS A 141 -7.28 10.72 -4.64
CA CYS A 141 -7.65 9.67 -3.69
C CYS A 141 -8.55 10.21 -2.55
N GLU A 142 -8.34 11.46 -2.15
CA GLU A 142 -9.15 12.13 -1.13
C GLU A 142 -10.59 12.37 -1.60
N GLU A 143 -10.81 12.81 -2.84
CA GLU A 143 -12.16 13.01 -3.38
C GLU A 143 -12.95 11.70 -3.45
N ILE A 144 -12.30 10.60 -3.83
CA ILE A 144 -12.92 9.26 -3.80
C ILE A 144 -13.33 8.91 -2.36
N SER A 145 -12.42 9.09 -1.40
CA SER A 145 -12.68 8.81 0.01
C SER A 145 -13.85 9.67 0.54
N ASN A 146 -13.86 10.96 0.22
CA ASN A 146 -14.90 11.90 0.63
C ASN A 146 -16.27 11.54 0.03
N PHE A 147 -16.31 11.14 -1.24
CA PHE A 147 -17.53 10.62 -1.86
C PHE A 147 -18.05 9.36 -1.13
N LEU A 148 -17.17 8.42 -0.79
CA LEU A 148 -17.56 7.19 -0.08
C LEU A 148 -18.02 7.42 1.35
N TYR A 149 -17.58 8.49 2.02
CA TYR A 149 -18.12 8.92 3.31
C TYR A 149 -19.45 9.67 3.15
N TYR A 150 -19.54 10.56 2.18
CA TYR A 150 -20.65 11.50 2.01
C TYR A 150 -21.11 11.56 0.54
N PRO A 151 -21.83 10.53 0.05
CA PRO A 151 -22.17 10.40 -1.37
C PRO A 151 -23.21 11.42 -1.85
N TYR A 152 -23.84 12.16 -0.94
CA TYR A 152 -24.77 13.27 -1.22
C TYR A 152 -24.15 14.65 -0.92
N SER A 153 -22.84 14.72 -0.69
CA SER A 153 -22.13 16.00 -0.49
C SER A 153 -21.98 16.77 -1.81
N LYS A 154 -21.40 17.97 -1.74
CA LYS A 154 -21.04 18.77 -2.92
C LYS A 154 -19.64 18.42 -3.48
N ASN A 155 -19.13 17.22 -3.19
CA ASN A 155 -17.90 16.72 -3.78
C ASN A 155 -18.03 16.57 -5.32
N SER A 156 -16.93 16.72 -6.05
CA SER A 156 -16.83 16.66 -7.52
C SER A 156 -17.53 15.43 -8.12
N LEU A 157 -17.35 14.24 -7.55
CA LEU A 157 -17.99 13.01 -8.02
C LEU A 157 -19.51 12.99 -7.78
N SER A 158 -19.94 13.46 -6.61
CA SER A 158 -21.37 13.56 -6.28
C SER A 158 -22.10 14.50 -7.22
N MET A 159 -21.46 15.62 -7.60
CA MET A 159 -22.00 16.61 -8.52
C MET A 159 -22.15 16.10 -9.96
N CYS A 160 -21.41 15.05 -10.34
CA CYS A 160 -21.59 14.40 -11.64
C CYS A 160 -22.91 13.61 -11.71
N CYS A 161 -23.48 13.18 -10.59
CA CYS A 161 -24.64 12.30 -10.58
C CYS A 161 -25.92 12.99 -11.08
N GLY A 162 -26.73 12.25 -11.84
CA GLY A 162 -28.08 12.63 -12.21
C GLY A 162 -29.04 12.69 -11.01
N ASP A 163 -30.06 13.55 -11.12
CA ASP A 163 -31.15 13.58 -10.15
C ASP A 163 -32.16 12.50 -10.52
N GLY A 164 -32.59 11.69 -9.55
CA GLY A 164 -33.51 10.57 -9.78
C GLY A 164 -32.92 9.39 -10.55
N THR A 165 -31.59 9.29 -10.68
CA THR A 165 -30.87 8.19 -11.34
C THR A 165 -30.14 7.30 -10.32
N ASP A 166 -29.72 6.12 -10.76
CA ASP A 166 -28.89 5.20 -9.98
C ASP A 166 -27.39 5.51 -10.05
N ASP A 167 -26.99 6.62 -10.69
CA ASP A 167 -25.57 6.98 -10.93
C ASP A 167 -24.75 6.95 -9.63
N ARG A 168 -25.33 7.46 -8.55
CA ARG A 168 -24.65 7.52 -7.25
C ARG A 168 -24.38 6.15 -6.65
N ILE A 169 -25.34 5.22 -6.81
CA ILE A 169 -25.22 3.85 -6.32
C ILE A 169 -24.17 3.11 -7.15
N LEU A 170 -24.23 3.25 -8.47
CA LEU A 170 -23.26 2.66 -9.39
C LEU A 170 -21.85 3.18 -9.15
N LEU A 171 -21.68 4.51 -9.02
CA LEU A 171 -20.42 5.16 -8.70
C LEU A 171 -19.84 4.64 -7.38
N TYR A 172 -20.68 4.47 -6.35
CA TYR A 172 -20.26 3.88 -5.08
C TYR A 172 -19.71 2.47 -5.26
N HIS A 173 -20.40 1.60 -5.98
CA HIS A 173 -19.95 0.23 -6.22
C HIS A 173 -18.65 0.17 -7.02
N ILE A 174 -18.46 1.04 -8.02
CA ILE A 174 -17.21 1.10 -8.78
C ILE A 174 -16.05 1.56 -7.88
N CYS A 175 -16.23 2.65 -7.11
CA CYS A 175 -15.20 3.11 -6.17
C CYS A 175 -14.88 2.04 -5.12
N ASP A 176 -15.89 1.37 -4.56
CA ASP A 176 -15.73 0.30 -3.58
C ASP A 176 -14.92 -0.88 -4.15
N ALA A 177 -15.24 -1.33 -5.36
CA ALA A 177 -14.53 -2.40 -6.05
C ALA A 177 -13.06 -2.05 -6.33
N MET A 178 -12.78 -0.78 -6.68
CA MET A 178 -11.41 -0.31 -6.92
C MET A 178 -10.58 -0.25 -5.64
N ILE A 179 -11.18 0.11 -4.51
CA ILE A 179 -10.51 0.06 -3.20
C ILE A 179 -10.30 -1.39 -2.75
N GLU A 180 -11.26 -2.27 -3.00
CA GLU A 180 -11.11 -3.70 -2.74
C GLU A 180 -9.97 -4.32 -3.54
N ARG A 181 -9.85 -3.96 -4.81
CA ARG A 181 -8.73 -4.37 -5.65
C ARG A 181 -7.40 -3.94 -5.04
N ALA A 182 -7.28 -2.68 -4.60
CA ALA A 182 -6.06 -2.18 -3.97
C ALA A 182 -5.74 -2.94 -2.67
N ALA A 183 -6.75 -3.20 -1.83
CA ALA A 183 -6.60 -3.97 -0.60
C ALA A 183 -6.13 -5.42 -0.87
N LYS A 184 -6.69 -6.09 -1.89
CA LYS A 184 -6.24 -7.43 -2.33
C LYS A 184 -4.78 -7.43 -2.76
N LEU A 185 -4.36 -6.45 -3.56
CA LEU A 185 -2.98 -6.34 -4.04
C LEU A 185 -2.01 -6.10 -2.87
N VAL A 186 -2.36 -5.26 -1.91
CA VAL A 186 -1.57 -5.07 -0.69
C VAL A 186 -1.50 -6.34 0.15
N ALA A 187 -2.60 -7.07 0.31
CA ALA A 187 -2.61 -8.36 0.98
C ALA A 187 -1.67 -9.37 0.29
N ILE A 188 -1.66 -9.42 -1.05
CA ILE A 188 -0.74 -10.27 -1.83
C ILE A 188 0.72 -9.91 -1.54
N ASN A 189 1.06 -8.63 -1.51
CA ASN A 189 2.42 -8.17 -1.21
C ASN A 189 2.89 -8.62 0.19
N LEU A 190 2.09 -8.31 1.22
CA LEU A 190 2.40 -8.70 2.60
C LEU A 190 2.45 -10.23 2.76
N ALA A 191 1.48 -10.93 2.17
CA ALA A 191 1.43 -12.38 2.21
C ALA A 191 2.63 -13.03 1.53
N SER A 192 3.13 -12.45 0.42
CA SER A 192 4.30 -12.96 -0.28
C SER A 192 5.55 -12.94 0.61
N ILE A 193 5.73 -11.88 1.41
CA ILE A 193 6.84 -11.77 2.37
C ILE A 193 6.70 -12.81 3.49
N MET A 194 5.51 -12.94 4.07
CA MET A 194 5.28 -13.90 5.17
C MET A 194 5.45 -15.36 4.70
N LEU A 195 4.94 -15.69 3.50
CA LEU A 195 5.13 -17.01 2.89
C LEU A 195 6.60 -17.29 2.60
N LYS A 196 7.34 -16.29 2.08
CA LYS A 196 8.76 -16.43 1.76
C LYS A 196 9.62 -16.62 3.00
N THR A 197 9.37 -15.85 4.06
CA THR A 197 10.15 -15.90 5.30
C THR A 197 9.72 -17.05 6.22
N GLY A 198 8.51 -17.58 6.02
CA GLY A 198 7.94 -18.63 6.86
C GLY A 198 7.61 -18.19 8.29
N ARG A 199 7.53 -16.87 8.53
CA ARG A 199 7.20 -16.26 9.83
C ARG A 199 5.70 -16.04 9.99
N GLY A 200 5.25 -15.84 11.21
CA GLY A 200 3.86 -15.63 11.60
C GLY A 200 3.13 -16.90 11.97
N LYS A 201 3.80 -18.03 12.24
CA LYS A 201 3.11 -19.31 12.50
C LYS A 201 2.49 -19.41 13.89
N ASN A 202 2.94 -18.56 14.82
CA ASN A 202 2.47 -18.52 16.19
C ASN A 202 1.60 -17.27 16.40
N PRO A 203 0.28 -17.40 16.68
CA PRO A 203 -0.58 -16.23 16.92
C PRO A 203 -0.17 -15.41 18.16
N CYS A 204 0.55 -16.02 19.12
CA CYS A 204 1.10 -15.30 20.27
C CYS A 204 2.33 -14.46 19.91
N LYS A 205 3.03 -14.78 18.81
CA LYS A 205 4.20 -14.06 18.28
C LYS A 205 4.00 -13.78 16.78
N PRO A 206 3.04 -12.94 16.40
CA PRO A 206 2.74 -12.68 14.99
C PRO A 206 3.89 -11.93 14.31
N VAL A 207 3.79 -11.75 12.99
CA VAL A 207 4.65 -10.80 12.26
C VAL A 207 4.21 -9.37 12.57
N CYS A 208 5.15 -8.53 12.98
CA CYS A 208 4.94 -7.09 13.11
C CYS A 208 4.96 -6.44 11.74
N ILE A 209 3.89 -5.74 11.38
CA ILE A 209 3.81 -4.90 10.18
C ILE A 209 3.76 -3.43 10.63
N ALA A 210 4.91 -2.78 10.64
CA ALA A 210 5.04 -1.36 10.90
C ALA A 210 4.54 -0.57 9.68
N ALA A 211 3.31 -0.09 9.76
CA ALA A 211 2.63 0.54 8.63
C ALA A 211 2.63 2.07 8.73
N GLU A 212 2.93 2.74 7.62
CA GLU A 212 2.84 4.19 7.47
C GLU A 212 2.06 4.58 6.21
N GLY A 213 1.62 5.85 6.16
CA GLY A 213 1.05 6.46 4.96
C GLY A 213 -0.44 6.81 5.05
N SER A 214 -0.79 7.93 4.45
CA SER A 214 -2.14 8.50 4.47
C SER A 214 -3.18 7.58 3.83
N THR A 215 -2.84 6.93 2.72
CA THR A 215 -3.74 6.00 2.01
C THR A 215 -4.10 4.81 2.89
N PHE A 216 -3.13 4.23 3.61
CA PHE A 216 -3.39 3.13 4.55
C PHE A 216 -4.39 3.52 5.66
N TYR A 217 -4.20 4.70 6.26
CA TYR A 217 -4.97 5.10 7.45
C TYR A 217 -6.26 5.87 7.16
N LYS A 218 -6.35 6.60 6.04
CA LYS A 218 -7.43 7.57 5.77
C LYS A 218 -8.36 7.17 4.62
N LEU A 219 -7.94 6.27 3.72
CA LEU A 219 -8.80 5.84 2.62
C LEU A 219 -9.97 5.02 3.17
N LYS A 220 -11.19 5.52 2.92
CA LYS A 220 -12.44 4.84 3.31
C LYS A 220 -12.44 3.40 2.80
N LEU A 221 -12.89 2.46 3.64
CA LEU A 221 -13.05 1.01 3.37
C LEU A 221 -11.75 0.21 3.21
N PHE A 222 -10.61 0.86 2.93
CA PHE A 222 -9.36 0.16 2.63
C PHE A 222 -8.92 -0.79 3.75
N ARG A 223 -8.81 -0.29 5.00
CA ARG A 223 -8.30 -1.07 6.13
C ARG A 223 -9.14 -2.32 6.43
N TYR A 224 -10.46 -2.16 6.43
CA TYR A 224 -11.41 -3.24 6.64
C TYR A 224 -11.31 -4.32 5.55
N LYS A 225 -11.22 -3.92 4.28
CA LYS A 225 -11.06 -4.87 3.17
C LYS A 225 -9.70 -5.58 3.20
N LEU A 226 -8.64 -4.86 3.59
CA LEU A 226 -7.33 -5.48 3.81
C LEU A 226 -7.40 -6.52 4.93
N ASP A 227 -8.00 -6.18 6.08
CA ASP A 227 -8.19 -7.12 7.18
C ASP A 227 -8.96 -8.38 6.76
N TYR A 228 -9.99 -8.22 5.94
CA TYR A 228 -10.72 -9.34 5.37
C TYR A 228 -9.79 -10.30 4.60
N TYR A 229 -8.94 -9.81 3.70
CA TYR A 229 -8.03 -10.69 2.93
C TYR A 229 -6.89 -11.26 3.77
N ILE A 230 -6.39 -10.52 4.77
CA ILE A 230 -5.43 -11.05 5.74
C ILE A 230 -6.08 -12.21 6.51
N LYS A 231 -7.30 -12.03 7.01
CA LYS A 231 -8.04 -13.07 7.72
C LYS A 231 -8.28 -14.29 6.85
N GLU A 232 -8.92 -14.09 5.70
CA GLU A 232 -9.36 -15.17 4.81
C GLU A 232 -8.17 -15.96 4.25
N PHE A 233 -7.09 -15.28 3.86
CA PHE A 233 -5.94 -15.94 3.22
C PHE A 233 -4.84 -16.30 4.21
N LEU A 234 -4.31 -15.34 4.97
CA LEU A 234 -3.17 -15.62 5.84
C LEU A 234 -3.57 -16.42 7.07
N ASN A 235 -4.59 -15.98 7.81
CA ASN A 235 -4.96 -16.68 9.04
C ASN A 235 -5.63 -18.02 8.71
N ASP A 236 -6.71 -18.00 7.92
CA ASP A 236 -7.57 -19.18 7.77
C ASP A 236 -7.00 -20.23 6.83
N LYS A 237 -6.38 -19.81 5.71
CA LYS A 237 -5.83 -20.76 4.72
C LYS A 237 -4.35 -21.09 4.95
N LYS A 238 -3.56 -20.18 5.52
CA LYS A 238 -2.11 -20.36 5.69
C LYS A 238 -1.66 -20.55 7.13
N GLY A 239 -2.50 -20.27 8.13
CA GLY A 239 -2.10 -20.33 9.54
C GLY A 239 -1.00 -19.33 9.88
N LEU A 240 -0.96 -18.20 9.17
CA LEU A 240 0.01 -17.13 9.35
C LEU A 240 -0.69 -15.91 9.96
N TYR A 241 -0.07 -15.30 10.97
CA TYR A 241 -0.62 -14.21 11.78
C TYR A 241 0.29 -13.00 11.70
N CYS A 242 -0.32 -11.82 11.57
CA CYS A 242 0.37 -10.54 11.55
C CYS A 242 -0.42 -9.49 12.33
N GLU A 243 0.28 -8.48 12.80
CA GLU A 243 -0.29 -7.35 13.54
C GLU A 243 0.22 -6.05 12.91
N PHE A 244 -0.70 -5.16 12.54
CA PHE A 244 -0.34 -3.84 12.04
C PHE A 244 -0.11 -2.91 13.22
N VAL A 245 1.10 -2.36 13.30
CA VAL A 245 1.49 -1.46 14.36
C VAL A 245 1.75 -0.06 13.82
N LYS A 246 1.48 0.94 14.66
CA LYS A 246 1.72 2.34 14.36
C LYS A 246 2.71 2.89 15.39
N ALA A 247 3.90 3.27 14.93
CA ALA A 247 4.89 3.94 15.77
C ALA A 247 4.82 5.46 15.58
N GLU A 248 4.80 6.22 16.68
CA GLU A 248 4.96 7.67 16.61
C GLU A 248 6.36 8.02 16.12
N ASN A 249 6.45 8.91 15.13
CA ASN A 249 7.72 9.34 14.55
C ASN A 249 8.63 8.15 14.12
N ALA A 250 8.03 7.08 13.59
CA ALA A 250 8.71 5.81 13.27
C ALA A 250 10.01 6.01 12.49
N THR A 251 9.99 6.88 11.48
CA THR A 251 11.15 7.19 10.63
C THR A 251 12.28 7.87 11.40
N LEU A 252 11.95 8.82 12.28
CA LEU A 252 12.94 9.51 13.11
C LEU A 252 13.58 8.57 14.13
N VAL A 253 12.74 7.82 14.85
CA VAL A 253 13.18 6.83 15.85
C VAL A 253 14.01 5.74 15.18
N GLY A 254 13.55 5.23 14.05
CA GLY A 254 14.26 4.21 13.27
C GLY A 254 15.61 4.68 12.74
N ALA A 255 15.71 5.93 12.27
CA ALA A 255 16.99 6.51 11.87
C ALA A 255 17.96 6.64 13.04
N ALA A 256 17.47 7.04 14.23
CA ALA A 256 18.29 7.10 15.43
C ALA A 256 18.78 5.70 15.86
N ILE A 257 17.90 4.69 15.84
CA ILE A 257 18.25 3.29 16.12
C ILE A 257 19.32 2.82 15.14
N ALA A 258 19.14 3.06 13.85
CA ALA A 258 20.11 2.67 12.82
C ALA A 258 21.50 3.25 13.08
N GLY A 259 21.58 4.51 13.52
CA GLY A 259 22.82 5.19 13.89
C GLY A 259 23.48 4.68 15.18
N LEU A 260 22.74 4.03 16.08
CA LEU A 260 23.26 3.47 17.33
C LEU A 260 23.77 2.03 17.17
N ILE A 261 23.17 1.25 16.26
CA ILE A 261 23.46 -0.20 16.12
C ILE A 261 24.50 -0.53 15.05
N ASN A 262 24.85 0.43 14.18
CA ASN A 262 25.89 0.28 13.14
C ASN A 262 27.13 1.10 13.45
#